data_AF-A0A1B1YA73-F1
#
_entry.id   AF-A0A1B1YA73-F1
#
_cell.length_a   1.000
_cell.length_b   1.000
_cell.length_c   1.000
_cell.angle_alpha   90.00
_cell.angle_beta   90.00
_cell.angle_gamma   90.00
#
_symmetry.space_group_name_H-M   'P 1'
#
loop_
_entity.id
_entity.type
_entity.pdbx_description
1 polymer ?
#
loop_
_entity_poly.entity_id
_entity_poly.type
_entity_poly.pdbx_seq_one_letter_code
_entity_poly.pdbx_strand_id
1 'polypeptide(L)'
;MKKQIFLRWLWCVLEYLMYFPLGLTVAGLILPYKTVVTLLPLLPVHLFFGLALTAVLKRFKNYVAVFIGIIYVTAVVFIFKTVILTGLVKETIAVAVTTAFFYIWGIAAGTRDITNRIFLYSGGLVIHIISLFIINNIETLKPYFAMAMWVSIIYCLFGFPLANRRFLINETYEKSSLKTIPASVNRGNGIIVSVLLSGIIVLSFWRVLLDAFIYIARSIAWIILKIIEFMGSLYQPVEEGGGGAPQDMMVLPPAEEQNLVAEILFYVITALLFAGILFLVIRYLVKNYRRICHALYNMLSAFFSRFQKWSTTEQGYFDREESLLKTEFQRRARTFGKLFRRHPKWRDMKDNESRVRFIYTKFVMDYIRKGLKVSLANTPAEVADKARKFDKGEKDHSLLRDVYNNVRYGDKKVDDETVRILKDRYL
;
A
#
# COMPACT_ATOMS: atom_id res chain seq x y z
N MET A 1 21.76 26.98 -18.13
CA MET A 1 22.71 25.90 -17.75
C MET A 1 22.74 25.62 -16.24
N LYS A 2 23.07 26.58 -15.36
CA LYS A 2 23.17 26.34 -13.89
C LYS A 2 21.94 25.69 -13.26
N LYS A 3 20.72 26.18 -13.57
CA LYS A 3 19.45 25.60 -13.09
C LYS A 3 19.23 24.14 -13.52
N GLN A 4 19.66 23.75 -14.72
CA GLN A 4 19.52 22.38 -15.22
C GLN A 4 20.48 21.40 -14.55
N ILE A 5 21.70 21.83 -14.23
CA ILE A 5 22.69 21.01 -13.52
C ILE A 5 22.21 20.72 -12.10
N PHE A 6 21.76 21.75 -11.39
CA PHE A 6 21.26 21.60 -10.03
C PHE A 6 20.04 20.66 -9.95
N LEU A 7 19.08 20.81 -10.86
CA LEU A 7 17.93 19.91 -10.94
C LEU A 7 18.36 18.45 -11.21
N ARG A 8 19.30 18.22 -12.14
CA ARG A 8 19.84 16.89 -12.42
C ARG A 8 20.54 16.29 -11.21
N TRP A 9 21.30 17.10 -10.47
CA TRP A 9 21.94 16.68 -9.24
C TRP A 9 20.90 16.24 -8.20
N LEU A 10 19.88 17.05 -7.94
CA LEU A 10 18.80 16.70 -7.00
C LEU A 10 18.10 15.39 -7.36
N TRP A 11 17.89 15.11 -8.64
CA TRP A 11 17.37 13.82 -9.08
C TRP A 11 18.29 12.65 -8.73
N CYS A 12 19.59 12.80 -8.95
CA CYS A 12 20.57 11.77 -8.58
C CYS A 12 20.67 11.61 -7.07
N VAL A 13 20.55 12.70 -6.30
CA VAL A 13 20.49 12.63 -4.83
C VAL A 13 19.28 11.83 -4.39
N LEU A 14 18.11 12.03 -5.00
CA LEU A 14 16.92 11.25 -4.65
C LEU A 14 17.05 9.77 -5.01
N GLU A 15 17.66 9.45 -6.16
CA GLU A 15 17.99 8.06 -6.54
C GLU A 15 18.98 7.44 -5.55
N TYR A 16 19.95 8.21 -5.07
CA TYR A 16 20.88 7.76 -4.04
C TYR A 16 20.21 7.53 -2.69
N LEU A 17 19.35 8.45 -2.25
CA LEU A 17 18.61 8.33 -0.98
C LEU A 17 17.82 7.01 -0.91
N MET A 18 17.32 6.53 -2.04
CA MET A 18 16.63 5.23 -2.16
C MET A 18 17.48 4.05 -1.68
N TYR A 19 18.78 4.08 -1.95
CA TYR A 19 19.72 3.01 -1.59
C TYR A 19 20.56 3.34 -0.36
N PHE A 20 20.43 4.55 0.20
CA PHE A 20 21.27 5.03 1.27
C PHE A 20 21.24 4.13 2.52
N PRO A 21 20.07 3.70 3.04
CA PRO A 21 20.03 2.82 4.22
C PRO A 21 20.68 1.46 3.95
N LEU A 22 20.58 0.95 2.72
CA LEU A 22 21.24 -0.28 2.32
C LEU A 22 22.77 -0.08 2.28
N GLY A 23 23.24 0.99 1.67
CA GLY A 23 24.66 1.36 1.70
C GLY A 23 25.18 1.50 3.12
N LEU A 24 24.36 2.05 4.02
CA LEU A 24 24.66 2.21 5.44
C LEU A 24 24.73 0.87 6.19
N THR A 25 23.84 -0.08 5.91
CA THR A 25 23.95 -1.44 6.47
C THR A 25 25.25 -2.12 6.06
N VAL A 26 25.59 -2.11 4.76
CA VAL A 26 26.79 -2.76 4.24
C VAL A 26 28.06 -2.07 4.75
N ALA A 27 28.12 -0.75 4.66
CA ALA A 27 29.28 0.02 5.11
C ALA A 27 29.47 -0.07 6.63
N GLY A 28 28.38 -0.03 7.40
CA GLY A 28 28.39 -0.12 8.86
C GLY A 28 28.91 -1.45 9.42
N LEU A 29 28.82 -2.54 8.65
CA LEU A 29 29.36 -3.84 9.03
C LEU A 29 30.86 -3.99 8.72
N ILE A 30 31.38 -3.26 7.73
CA ILE A 30 32.74 -3.46 7.20
C ILE A 30 33.71 -2.39 7.71
N LEU A 31 33.21 -1.15 7.84
CA LEU A 31 34.02 0.05 8.07
C LEU A 31 33.76 0.63 9.47
N PRO A 32 34.76 1.32 10.06
CA PRO A 32 34.59 2.06 11.31
C PRO A 32 33.53 3.15 11.22
N TYR A 33 32.90 3.43 12.36
CA TYR A 33 31.81 4.42 12.49
C TYR A 33 32.14 5.78 11.90
N LYS A 34 33.31 6.34 12.23
CA LYS A 34 33.74 7.66 11.75
C LYS A 34 33.81 7.71 10.22
N THR A 35 34.35 6.66 9.60
CA THR A 35 34.47 6.56 8.14
C THR A 35 33.10 6.47 7.47
N VAL A 36 32.17 5.68 8.01
CA VAL A 36 30.81 5.51 7.45
C VAL A 36 30.00 6.81 7.51
N VAL A 37 29.96 7.45 8.69
CA VAL A 37 29.14 8.66 8.93
C VAL A 37 29.65 9.84 8.11
N THR A 38 30.95 9.89 7.79
CA THR A 38 31.49 10.94 6.92
C THR A 38 31.40 10.59 5.44
N LEU A 39 31.76 9.37 5.03
CA LEU A 39 31.80 9.00 3.62
C LEU A 39 30.41 9.06 2.95
N LEU A 40 29.40 8.40 3.53
CA LEU A 40 28.09 8.24 2.91
C LEU A 40 27.38 9.58 2.62
N PRO A 41 27.34 10.57 3.52
CA PRO A 41 26.75 11.89 3.22
C PRO A 41 27.53 12.70 2.18
N LEU A 42 28.83 12.43 2.01
CA LEU A 42 29.68 13.13 1.04
C LEU A 42 29.58 12.54 -0.38
N LEU A 43 29.08 11.32 -0.56
CA LEU A 43 28.94 10.70 -1.89
C LEU A 43 28.15 11.56 -2.90
N PRO A 44 27.02 12.21 -2.55
CA PRO A 44 26.35 13.20 -3.40
C PRO A 44 27.24 14.34 -3.91
N VAL A 45 28.25 14.75 -3.14
CA VAL A 45 29.17 15.84 -3.52
C VAL A 45 30.13 15.36 -4.62
N HIS A 46 30.63 14.14 -4.52
CA HIS A 46 31.45 13.53 -5.57
C HIS A 46 30.69 13.39 -6.89
N LEU A 47 29.39 13.04 -6.80
CA LEU A 47 28.49 13.03 -7.94
C LEU A 47 28.29 14.42 -8.54
N PHE A 48 28.09 15.44 -7.70
CA PHE A 48 27.98 16.82 -8.16
C PHE A 48 29.23 17.25 -8.93
N PHE A 49 30.42 16.89 -8.45
CA PHE A 49 31.68 17.23 -9.12
C PHE A 49 31.76 16.62 -10.53
N GLY A 50 31.45 15.33 -10.68
CA GLY A 50 31.39 14.68 -11.99
C GLY A 50 30.37 15.32 -12.92
N LEU A 51 29.19 15.68 -12.39
CA LEU A 51 28.13 16.34 -13.16
C LEU A 51 28.54 17.76 -13.60
N ALA A 52 29.09 18.57 -12.69
CA ALA A 52 29.57 19.91 -12.98
C ALA A 52 30.68 19.90 -14.03
N LEU A 53 31.59 18.92 -13.93
CA LEU A 53 32.65 18.72 -14.89
C LEU A 53 32.11 18.46 -16.30
N THR A 54 31.09 17.61 -16.47
CA THR A 54 30.49 17.38 -17.79
C THR A 54 29.82 18.62 -18.40
N ALA A 55 29.31 19.53 -17.57
CA ALA A 55 28.73 20.77 -18.07
C ALA A 55 29.80 21.74 -18.63
N VAL A 56 31.01 21.70 -18.06
CA VAL A 56 32.17 22.48 -18.52
C VAL A 56 32.88 21.79 -19.69
N LEU A 57 33.02 20.46 -19.62
CA LEU A 57 33.74 19.64 -20.59
C LEU A 57 32.90 19.20 -21.80
N LYS A 58 31.73 19.80 -22.07
CA LYS A 58 30.91 19.50 -23.26
C LYS A 58 31.69 19.51 -24.59
N ARG A 59 32.89 20.09 -24.60
CA ARG A 59 33.79 20.25 -25.75
C ARG A 59 35.00 19.30 -25.79
N PHE A 60 35.26 18.50 -24.75
CA PHE A 60 36.48 17.69 -24.63
C PHE A 60 36.22 16.18 -24.75
N LYS A 61 37.23 15.43 -25.20
CA LYS A 61 37.19 13.97 -25.34
C LYS A 61 37.16 13.28 -23.97
N ASN A 62 36.51 12.11 -23.88
CA ASN A 62 36.31 11.33 -22.64
C ASN A 62 37.59 11.09 -21.82
N TYR A 63 38.77 11.05 -22.46
CA TYR A 63 40.06 10.88 -21.79
C TYR A 63 40.41 12.01 -20.80
N VAL A 64 39.98 13.25 -21.07
CA VAL A 64 40.23 14.39 -20.17
C VAL A 64 39.43 14.23 -18.88
N ALA A 65 38.19 13.73 -18.98
CA ALA A 65 37.37 13.45 -17.81
C ALA A 65 37.96 12.31 -16.96
N VAL A 66 38.51 11.27 -17.57
CA VAL A 66 39.20 10.19 -16.84
C VAL A 66 40.43 10.71 -16.10
N PHE A 67 41.27 11.53 -16.75
CA PHE A 67 42.47 12.10 -16.12
C PHE A 67 42.13 13.00 -14.92
N ILE A 68 41.14 13.89 -15.09
CA ILE A 68 40.65 14.73 -13.99
C ILE A 68 40.04 13.87 -12.87
N GLY A 69 39.35 12.78 -13.22
CA GLY A 69 38.81 11.82 -12.26
C GLY A 69 39.88 11.15 -11.42
N ILE A 70 41.00 10.71 -12.02
CA ILE A 70 42.12 10.11 -11.30
C ILE A 70 42.73 11.11 -10.30
N ILE A 71 42.97 12.36 -10.75
CA ILE A 71 43.48 13.42 -9.87
C ILE A 71 42.51 13.68 -8.72
N TYR A 72 41.21 13.79 -9.03
CA TYR A 72 40.17 14.05 -8.03
C TYR A 72 40.08 12.94 -6.98
N VAL A 73 39.99 11.67 -7.41
CA VAL A 73 39.91 10.52 -6.50
C VAL A 73 41.16 10.45 -5.63
N THR A 74 42.35 10.65 -6.20
CA THR A 74 43.61 10.64 -5.45
C THR A 74 43.63 11.75 -4.39
N ALA A 75 43.19 12.96 -4.75
CA ALA A 75 43.09 14.08 -3.81
C ALA A 75 42.08 13.80 -2.68
N VAL A 76 40.89 13.26 -2.99
CA VAL A 76 39.88 12.90 -1.98
C VAL A 76 40.41 11.82 -1.04
N VAL A 77 41.04 10.77 -1.58
CA VAL A 77 41.64 9.70 -0.76
C VAL A 77 42.74 10.24 0.14
N PHE A 78 43.59 11.14 -0.36
CA PHE A 78 44.63 11.79 0.44
C PHE A 78 44.02 12.60 1.60
N ILE A 79 43.00 13.42 1.32
CA ILE A 79 42.30 14.21 2.35
C ILE A 79 41.61 13.33 3.39
N PHE A 80 40.93 12.26 2.95
CA PHE A 80 40.29 11.32 3.87
C PHE A 80 41.34 10.61 4.74
N LYS A 81 42.47 10.21 4.15
CA LYS A 81 43.56 9.55 4.86
C LYS A 81 44.16 10.42 5.96
N THR A 82 44.28 11.73 5.73
CA THR A 82 44.89 12.65 6.72
C THR A 82 43.92 13.07 7.83
N VAL A 83 42.62 13.15 7.56
CA VAL A 83 41.63 13.73 8.51
C VAL A 83 40.75 12.68 9.21
N ILE A 84 40.40 11.59 8.51
CA ILE A 84 39.29 10.72 8.89
C ILE A 84 39.74 9.28 9.15
N LEU A 85 40.53 8.70 8.23
CA LEU A 85 40.85 7.27 8.24
C LEU A 85 41.70 6.87 9.45
N THR A 86 41.52 5.62 9.89
CA THR A 86 42.22 5.03 11.04
C THR A 86 43.49 4.26 10.64
N GLY A 87 43.83 4.26 9.35
CA GLY A 87 45.01 3.59 8.80
C GLY A 87 44.74 2.19 8.22
N LEU A 88 43.49 1.73 8.22
CA LEU A 88 43.11 0.43 7.65
C LEU A 88 43.06 0.48 6.12
N VAL A 89 43.73 -0.47 5.47
CA VAL A 89 43.78 -0.59 3.99
C VAL A 89 42.37 -0.70 3.38
N LYS A 90 41.48 -1.45 4.04
CA LYS A 90 40.07 -1.59 3.62
C LYS A 90 39.31 -0.27 3.55
N GLU A 91 39.62 0.70 4.42
CA GLU A 91 38.98 2.01 4.38
C GLU A 91 39.45 2.83 3.18
N THR A 92 40.76 2.82 2.90
CA THR A 92 41.33 3.51 1.75
C THR A 92 40.75 2.98 0.44
N ILE A 93 40.62 1.65 0.33
CA ILE A 93 39.99 1.01 -0.83
C ILE A 93 38.51 1.42 -0.92
N ALA A 94 37.77 1.36 0.18
CA ALA A 94 36.35 1.73 0.18
C ALA A 94 36.13 3.18 -0.24
N VAL A 95 36.91 4.13 0.28
CA VAL A 95 36.84 5.55 -0.12
C VAL A 95 37.18 5.70 -1.59
N ALA A 96 38.28 5.12 -2.07
CA ALA A 96 38.70 5.23 -3.47
C ALA A 96 37.63 4.70 -4.44
N VAL A 97 37.10 3.49 -4.17
CA VAL A 97 36.10 2.84 -5.02
C VAL A 97 34.78 3.59 -5.01
N THR A 98 34.27 3.98 -3.83
CA THR A 98 32.98 4.69 -3.73
C THR A 98 33.06 6.09 -4.32
N THR A 99 34.14 6.85 -4.08
CA THR A 99 34.35 8.16 -4.70
C THR A 99 34.44 8.04 -6.23
N ALA A 100 35.21 7.07 -6.75
CA ALA A 100 35.30 6.84 -8.18
C ALA A 100 33.95 6.48 -8.81
N PHE A 101 33.20 5.58 -8.16
CA PHE A 101 31.86 5.18 -8.62
C PHE A 101 30.89 6.37 -8.70
N PHE A 102 30.80 7.19 -7.63
CA PHE A 102 29.90 8.35 -7.62
C PHE A 102 30.32 9.44 -8.60
N TYR A 103 31.63 9.62 -8.80
CA TYR A 103 32.17 10.52 -9.81
C TYR A 103 31.77 10.08 -11.23
N ILE A 104 31.96 8.80 -11.57
CA ILE A 104 31.57 8.22 -12.86
C ILE A 104 30.04 8.31 -13.04
N TRP A 105 29.28 8.05 -11.98
CA TRP A 105 27.83 8.20 -12.01
C TRP A 105 27.42 9.65 -12.30
N GLY A 106 28.10 10.64 -11.72
CA GLY A 106 27.91 12.05 -12.03
C GLY A 106 28.16 12.39 -13.50
N ILE A 107 29.22 11.83 -14.09
CA ILE A 107 29.51 11.98 -15.53
C ILE A 107 28.38 11.37 -16.37
N ALA A 108 28.01 10.12 -16.09
CA ALA A 108 26.95 9.43 -16.81
C ALA A 108 25.60 10.16 -16.69
N ALA A 109 25.33 10.76 -15.53
CA ALA A 109 24.15 11.58 -15.29
C ALA A 109 24.15 12.90 -16.08
N GLY A 110 25.33 13.42 -16.43
CA GLY A 110 25.50 14.61 -17.25
C GLY A 110 25.32 14.37 -18.74
N THR A 111 25.74 13.19 -19.22
CA THR A 111 25.76 12.84 -20.65
C THR A 111 24.49 12.12 -21.13
N ARG A 112 23.80 11.36 -20.26
CA ARG A 112 22.59 10.62 -20.62
C ARG A 112 21.33 11.49 -20.62
N ASP A 113 20.37 11.15 -21.49
CA ASP A 113 19.05 11.75 -21.48
C ASP A 113 18.24 11.34 -20.23
N ILE A 114 17.53 12.31 -19.67
CA ILE A 114 16.78 12.19 -18.40
C ILE A 114 15.57 11.25 -18.55
N THR A 115 15.08 11.05 -19.77
CA THR A 115 13.79 10.42 -20.08
C THR A 115 13.74 8.92 -19.78
N ASN A 116 14.87 8.22 -19.65
CA ASN A 116 14.90 6.77 -19.47
C ASN A 116 15.27 6.30 -18.05
N ARG A 117 15.14 7.17 -17.04
CA ARG A 117 15.46 6.81 -15.64
C ARG A 117 14.26 6.18 -14.94
N ILE A 118 14.37 4.88 -14.68
CA ILE A 118 13.40 4.11 -13.91
C ILE A 118 13.55 4.49 -12.43
N PHE A 119 12.66 5.35 -11.93
CA PHE A 119 12.56 5.66 -10.51
C PHE A 119 11.50 4.76 -9.87
N LEU A 120 11.94 3.69 -9.19
CA LEU A 120 11.07 2.73 -8.52
C LEU A 120 10.81 3.14 -7.07
N TYR A 121 9.96 4.14 -6.87
CA TYR A 121 9.64 4.65 -5.54
C TYR A 121 9.21 3.55 -4.55
N SER A 122 8.30 2.67 -4.98
CA SER A 122 7.80 1.56 -4.15
C SER A 122 8.90 0.57 -3.78
N GLY A 123 9.82 0.28 -4.71
CA GLY A 123 10.99 -0.57 -4.44
C GLY A 123 11.91 0.07 -3.41
N GLY A 124 12.11 1.38 -3.52
CA GLY A 124 12.82 2.18 -2.51
C GLY A 124 12.25 2.03 -1.11
N LEU A 125 10.94 2.21 -0.96
CA LEU A 125 10.28 2.06 0.35
C LEU A 125 10.52 0.69 0.99
N VAL A 126 10.49 -0.38 0.20
CA VAL A 126 10.80 -1.74 0.69
C VAL A 126 12.25 -1.82 1.19
N ILE A 127 13.20 -1.25 0.44
CA ILE A 127 14.61 -1.19 0.85
C ILE A 127 14.76 -0.43 2.17
N HIS A 128 14.09 0.72 2.32
CA HIS A 128 14.10 1.51 3.55
C HIS A 128 13.56 0.70 4.75
N ILE A 129 12.41 0.03 4.60
CA ILE A 129 11.80 -0.78 5.67
C ILE A 129 12.73 -1.91 6.10
N ILE A 130 13.25 -2.69 5.14
CA ILE A 130 14.14 -3.82 5.43
C ILE A 130 15.43 -3.32 6.10
N SER A 131 16.02 -2.25 5.57
CA SER A 131 17.27 -1.71 6.12
C SER A 131 17.08 -1.16 7.54
N LEU A 132 16.02 -0.40 7.80
CA LEU A 132 15.73 0.11 9.15
C LEU A 132 15.49 -1.03 10.15
N PHE A 133 14.80 -2.10 9.73
CA PHE A 133 14.64 -3.29 10.55
C PHE A 133 16.00 -3.92 10.89
N ILE A 134 16.87 -4.12 9.90
CA ILE A 134 18.21 -4.69 10.13
C ILE A 134 19.04 -3.79 11.05
N ILE A 135 19.06 -2.49 10.79
CA ILE A 135 19.85 -1.50 11.57
C ILE A 135 19.40 -1.45 13.03
N ASN A 136 18.10 -1.52 13.29
CA ASN A 136 17.56 -1.48 14.65
C ASN A 136 17.87 -2.76 15.46
N ASN A 137 17.96 -3.90 14.78
CA ASN A 137 18.12 -5.21 15.43
C ASN A 137 19.59 -5.65 15.61
N ILE A 138 20.54 -5.08 14.87
CA ILE A 138 21.96 -5.43 14.97
C ILE A 138 22.70 -4.40 15.83
N GLU A 139 23.34 -4.83 16.92
CA GLU A 139 24.02 -3.94 17.88
C GLU A 139 25.08 -3.05 17.26
N THR A 140 25.89 -3.58 16.34
CA THR A 140 26.93 -2.80 15.63
C THR A 140 26.34 -1.71 14.73
N LEU A 141 25.08 -1.86 14.28
CA LEU A 141 24.41 -0.93 13.38
C LEU A 141 23.53 0.09 14.11
N LYS A 142 23.12 -0.19 15.35
CA LYS A 142 22.27 0.71 16.16
C LYS A 142 22.72 2.17 16.18
N PRO A 143 24.03 2.51 16.25
CA PRO A 143 24.47 3.91 16.23
C PRO A 143 24.05 4.68 14.97
N TYR A 144 23.82 3.99 13.85
CA TYR A 144 23.42 4.61 12.59
C TYR A 144 21.89 4.74 12.43
N PHE A 145 21.10 4.23 13.36
CA PHE A 145 19.64 4.18 13.24
C PHE A 145 19.03 5.57 13.04
N ALA A 146 19.45 6.55 13.83
CA ALA A 146 18.96 7.93 13.71
C ALA A 146 19.22 8.51 12.32
N MET A 147 20.42 8.28 11.77
CA MET A 147 20.80 8.73 10.44
C MET A 147 19.94 8.07 9.35
N ALA A 148 19.78 6.74 9.40
CA ALA A 148 18.96 6.00 8.44
C ALA A 148 17.47 6.41 8.53
N MET A 149 16.97 6.68 9.73
CA MET A 149 15.61 7.15 9.96
C MET A 149 15.38 8.51 9.29
N TRP A 150 16.25 9.50 9.53
CA TRP A 150 16.12 10.83 8.93
C TRP A 150 16.19 10.80 7.41
N VAL A 151 17.10 10.02 6.85
CA VAL A 151 17.18 9.80 5.39
C VAL A 151 15.88 9.18 4.86
N SER A 152 15.29 8.22 5.58
CA SER A 152 14.02 7.61 5.19
C SER A 152 12.86 8.60 5.22
N ILE A 153 12.82 9.47 6.23
CA ILE A 153 11.82 10.55 6.32
C ILE A 153 11.98 11.49 5.13
N ILE A 154 13.20 11.95 4.84
CA ILE A 154 13.49 12.83 3.69
C ILE A 154 13.07 12.14 2.37
N TYR A 155 13.43 10.87 2.19
CA TYR A 155 13.05 10.10 1.00
C TYR A 155 11.52 10.00 0.85
N CYS A 156 10.78 9.78 1.92
CA CYS A 156 9.32 9.78 1.87
C CYS A 156 8.75 11.17 1.54
N LEU A 157 9.21 12.23 2.22
CA LEU A 157 8.71 13.59 2.04
C LEU A 157 8.91 14.12 0.61
N PHE A 158 10.07 13.86 0.01
CA PHE A 158 10.39 14.35 -1.34
C PHE A 158 10.09 13.32 -2.44
N GLY A 159 10.26 12.04 -2.16
CA GLY A 159 10.05 10.96 -3.11
C GLY A 159 8.57 10.73 -3.41
N PHE A 160 7.68 10.85 -2.42
CA PHE A 160 6.25 10.59 -2.61
C PHE A 160 5.58 11.55 -3.60
N PRO A 161 5.67 12.89 -3.45
CA PRO A 161 5.08 13.82 -4.41
C PRO A 161 5.65 13.65 -5.81
N LEU A 162 6.93 13.31 -5.90
CA LEU A 162 7.64 13.19 -7.16
C LEU A 162 7.31 11.90 -7.91
N ALA A 163 7.21 10.78 -7.20
CA ALA A 163 6.71 9.52 -7.73
C ALA A 163 5.29 9.70 -8.26
N ASN A 164 4.43 10.31 -7.45
CA ASN A 164 3.05 10.57 -7.81
C ASN A 164 2.92 11.46 -9.06
N ARG A 165 3.75 12.50 -9.18
CA ARG A 165 3.81 13.33 -10.39
C ARG A 165 4.27 12.53 -11.62
N ARG A 166 5.26 11.64 -11.46
CA ARG A 166 5.71 10.77 -12.56
C ARG A 166 4.65 9.77 -12.98
N PHE A 167 3.93 9.16 -12.04
CA PHE A 167 2.78 8.30 -12.36
C PHE A 167 1.73 9.06 -13.17
N LEU A 168 1.36 10.27 -12.73
CA LEU A 168 0.40 11.10 -13.45
C LEU A 168 0.82 11.39 -14.90
N ILE A 169 2.11 11.71 -15.12
CA ILE A 169 2.65 11.95 -16.48
C ILE A 169 2.66 10.66 -17.31
N ASN A 170 3.04 9.52 -16.71
CA ASN A 170 3.07 8.24 -17.42
C ASN A 170 1.67 7.79 -17.87
N GLU A 171 0.63 8.04 -17.07
CA GLU A 171 -0.77 7.72 -17.40
C GLU A 171 -1.34 8.62 -18.51
N THR A 172 -0.73 9.78 -18.78
CA THR A 172 -1.23 10.71 -19.80
C THR A 172 -0.88 10.26 -21.23
N TYR A 173 -0.08 9.20 -21.41
CA TYR A 173 0.47 8.67 -22.69
C TYR A 173 1.24 9.68 -23.57
N GLU A 174 1.06 10.98 -23.37
CA GLU A 174 1.85 12.05 -23.95
C GLU A 174 3.17 12.19 -23.17
N LYS A 175 4.25 11.82 -23.85
CA LYS A 175 5.60 11.96 -23.33
C LYS A 175 5.90 13.43 -23.05
N SER A 176 5.93 13.79 -21.76
CA SER A 176 6.79 14.81 -21.13
C SER A 176 6.17 16.11 -20.60
N SER A 177 4.86 16.33 -20.66
CA SER A 177 4.30 17.65 -20.29
C SER A 177 3.16 17.57 -19.27
N LEU A 178 3.32 18.25 -18.13
CA LEU A 178 2.20 18.56 -17.23
C LEU A 178 1.21 19.56 -17.83
N LYS A 179 1.57 20.26 -18.92
CA LYS A 179 0.71 21.30 -19.52
C LYS A 179 -0.54 20.71 -20.17
N THR A 180 -0.52 19.43 -20.50
CA THR A 180 -1.65 18.72 -21.12
C THR A 180 -2.57 18.09 -20.08
N ILE A 181 -2.18 18.11 -18.80
CA ILE A 181 -3.02 17.68 -17.69
C ILE A 181 -3.86 18.88 -17.22
N PRO A 182 -5.20 18.75 -17.12
CA PRO A 182 -6.06 19.81 -16.58
C PRO A 182 -5.57 20.31 -15.22
N ALA A 183 -5.63 21.63 -15.00
CA ALA A 183 -5.14 22.22 -13.76
C ALA A 183 -5.95 21.74 -12.55
N SER A 184 -7.24 21.45 -12.74
CA SER A 184 -8.11 20.78 -11.77
C SER A 184 -7.58 19.42 -11.28
N VAL A 185 -7.15 18.55 -12.19
CA VAL A 185 -6.57 17.24 -11.87
C VAL A 185 -5.26 17.42 -11.12
N ASN A 186 -4.40 18.34 -11.57
CA ASN A 186 -3.12 18.59 -10.90
C ASN A 186 -3.28 19.18 -9.48
N ARG A 187 -4.25 20.11 -9.28
CA ARG A 187 -4.59 20.64 -7.96
C ARG A 187 -5.15 19.56 -7.05
N GLY A 188 -6.05 18.72 -7.55
CA GLY A 188 -6.62 17.64 -6.75
C GLY A 188 -5.62 16.56 -6.37
N ASN A 189 -4.74 16.21 -7.30
CA ASN A 189 -3.61 15.35 -7.03
C ASN A 189 -2.68 15.93 -5.94
N GLY A 190 -2.41 17.24 -5.99
CA GLY A 190 -1.66 17.94 -4.95
C GLY A 190 -2.33 17.87 -3.57
N ILE A 191 -3.65 18.08 -3.51
CA ILE A 191 -4.41 17.98 -2.25
C ILE A 191 -4.37 16.55 -1.69
N ILE A 192 -4.58 15.53 -2.53
CA ILE A 192 -4.54 14.12 -2.11
C ILE A 192 -3.16 13.78 -1.55
N VAL A 193 -2.09 14.16 -2.25
CA VAL A 193 -0.72 13.96 -1.76
C VAL A 193 -0.50 14.63 -0.42
N SER A 194 -0.92 15.89 -0.27
CA SER A 194 -0.77 16.63 0.99
C SER A 194 -1.54 15.98 2.14
N VAL A 195 -2.78 15.54 1.90
CA VAL A 195 -3.58 14.84 2.92
C VAL A 195 -2.91 13.52 3.34
N LEU A 196 -2.41 12.74 2.38
CA LEU A 196 -1.70 11.50 2.68
C LEU A 196 -0.40 11.76 3.45
N LEU A 197 0.37 12.79 3.06
CA LEU A 197 1.61 13.16 3.75
C LEU A 197 1.34 13.61 5.19
N SER A 198 0.30 14.42 5.40
CA SER A 198 -0.16 14.80 6.74
C SER A 198 -0.57 13.59 7.55
N GLY A 199 -1.30 12.64 6.95
CA GLY A 199 -1.65 11.37 7.57
C GLY A 199 -0.41 10.58 8.01
N ILE A 200 0.61 10.47 7.16
CA ILE A 200 1.88 9.80 7.48
C ILE A 200 2.57 10.49 8.67
N ILE A 201 2.63 11.82 8.68
CA ILE A 201 3.25 12.59 9.77
C ILE A 201 2.49 12.35 11.08
N VAL A 202 1.16 12.45 11.07
CA VAL A 202 0.33 12.20 12.27
C VAL A 202 0.53 10.77 12.78
N LEU A 203 0.52 9.77 11.90
CA LEU A 203 0.76 8.38 12.27
C LEU A 203 2.19 8.14 12.78
N SER A 204 3.17 8.93 12.33
CA SER A 204 4.55 8.83 12.83
C SER A 204 4.66 9.25 14.30
N PHE A 205 3.75 10.09 14.80
CA PHE A 205 3.63 10.46 16.21
C PHE A 205 2.73 9.51 17.02
N TRP A 206 2.56 8.26 16.59
CA TRP A 206 1.69 7.28 17.24
C TRP A 206 1.93 7.14 18.75
N ARG A 207 3.17 7.17 19.22
CA ARG A 207 3.47 7.13 20.67
C ARG A 207 2.91 8.33 21.41
N VAL A 208 3.10 9.54 20.89
CA VAL A 208 2.55 10.77 21.47
C VAL A 208 1.02 10.73 21.47
N LEU A 209 0.41 10.20 20.40
CA LEU A 209 -1.05 10.00 20.33
C LEU A 209 -1.53 8.98 21.38
N LEU A 210 -0.80 7.87 21.57
CA LEU A 210 -1.09 6.89 22.61
C LEU A 210 -0.94 7.50 24.00
N ASP A 211 0.12 8.25 24.26
CA ASP A 211 0.36 8.90 25.55
C ASP A 211 -0.74 9.93 25.87
N ALA A 212 -1.19 10.69 24.87
CA ALA A 212 -2.33 11.59 25.01
C ALA A 212 -3.62 10.82 25.33
N PHE A 213 -3.86 9.68 24.70
CA PHE A 213 -5.01 8.82 25.00
C PHE A 213 -4.93 8.24 26.42
N ILE A 214 -3.75 7.76 26.84
CA ILE A 214 -3.48 7.28 28.20
C ILE A 214 -3.70 8.41 29.21
N TYR A 215 -3.24 9.63 28.91
CA TYR A 215 -3.46 10.80 29.76
C TYR A 215 -4.95 11.08 29.94
N ILE A 216 -5.73 11.09 28.86
CA ILE A 216 -7.19 11.27 28.95
C ILE A 216 -7.82 10.18 29.81
N ALA A 217 -7.44 8.92 29.61
CA ALA A 217 -7.94 7.80 30.41
C ALA A 217 -7.59 7.95 31.89
N ARG A 218 -6.37 8.38 32.22
CA ARG A 218 -5.93 8.67 33.59
C ARG A 218 -6.68 9.85 34.20
N SER A 219 -6.95 10.89 33.43
CA SER A 219 -7.74 12.04 33.88
C SER A 219 -9.18 11.64 34.19
N ILE A 220 -9.79 10.78 33.36
CA ILE A 220 -11.12 10.22 33.65
C ILE A 220 -11.08 9.35 34.92
N ALA A 221 -10.08 8.48 35.06
CA ALA A 221 -9.90 7.67 36.27
C ALA A 221 -9.71 8.54 37.51
N TRP A 222 -8.95 9.63 37.42
CA TRP A 222 -8.75 10.60 38.50
C TRP A 222 -10.06 11.30 38.88
N ILE A 223 -10.88 11.71 37.91
CA ILE A 223 -12.22 12.28 38.16
C ILE A 223 -13.11 11.26 38.88
N ILE A 224 -13.10 10.01 38.44
CA ILE A 224 -13.87 8.93 39.09
C ILE A 224 -13.39 8.74 40.53
N LEU A 225 -12.08 8.69 40.77
CA LEU A 225 -11.51 8.61 42.12
C LEU A 225 -11.90 9.81 43.00
N LYS A 226 -11.93 11.03 42.45
CA LYS A 226 -12.41 12.21 43.17
C LYS A 226 -13.89 12.14 43.53
N ILE A 227 -14.72 11.58 42.65
CA ILE A 227 -16.13 11.34 42.94
C ILE A 227 -16.27 10.28 44.04
N ILE A 228 -15.44 9.24 44.02
CA ILE A 228 -15.40 8.20 45.05
C ILE A 228 -14.98 8.78 46.41
N GLU A 229 -13.94 9.60 46.45
CA GLU A 229 -13.46 10.28 47.66
C GLU A 229 -14.54 11.21 48.25
N PHE A 230 -15.21 11.96 47.37
CA PHE A 230 -16.36 12.79 47.76
C PHE A 230 -17.51 11.94 48.33
N MET A 231 -17.86 10.82 47.69
CA MET A 231 -18.89 9.91 48.22
C MET A 231 -18.46 9.28 49.55
N GLY A 232 -17.18 8.94 49.72
CA GLY A 232 -16.62 8.42 50.97
C GLY A 232 -16.66 9.43 52.13
N SER A 233 -16.44 10.72 51.84
CA SER A 233 -16.58 11.78 52.85
C SER A 233 -18.02 11.97 53.37
N LEU A 234 -19.02 11.51 52.62
CA LEU A 234 -20.42 11.52 53.06
C LEU A 234 -20.76 10.36 54.01
N TYR A 235 -19.84 9.39 54.18
CA TYR A 235 -19.99 8.23 55.06
C TYR A 235 -19.10 8.29 56.31
N GLN A 236 -18.29 9.35 56.51
CA GLN A 236 -17.61 9.51 57.79
C GLN A 236 -18.65 9.82 58.88
N PRO A 237 -18.72 9.02 59.97
CA PRO A 237 -19.49 9.42 61.13
C PRO A 237 -18.84 10.69 61.70
N VAL A 238 -19.65 11.71 61.93
CA VAL A 238 -19.25 12.92 62.65
C VAL A 238 -18.82 12.47 64.04
N GLU A 239 -17.53 12.47 64.34
CA GLU A 239 -17.08 12.41 65.73
C GLU A 239 -17.63 13.66 66.43
N GLU A 240 -18.51 13.41 67.41
CA GLU A 240 -19.06 14.42 68.29
C GLU A 240 -17.92 15.18 68.97
N GLY A 241 -17.94 16.51 68.80
CA GLY A 241 -17.06 17.40 69.53
C GLY A 241 -17.31 17.31 71.04
N GLY A 242 -16.35 16.74 71.75
CA GLY A 242 -16.20 16.79 73.22
C GLY A 242 -14.93 17.55 73.58
N GLY A 243 -15.04 18.54 74.47
CA GLY A 243 -14.05 19.60 74.70
C GLY A 243 -12.84 19.25 75.58
N GLY A 244 -11.93 20.25 75.70
CA GLY A 244 -10.90 20.32 76.75
C GLY A 244 -9.45 20.41 76.24
N ALA A 245 -8.78 21.55 76.47
CA ALA A 245 -7.34 21.78 76.23
C ALA A 245 -6.46 21.29 77.40
N PRO A 246 -5.11 21.39 77.40
CA PRO A 246 -4.08 21.25 76.33
C PRO A 246 -2.97 20.21 76.68
N GLN A 247 -2.15 19.84 75.68
CA GLN A 247 -0.81 19.19 75.74
C GLN A 247 -0.63 17.93 76.64
N ASP A 248 -0.39 16.76 76.06
CA ASP A 248 0.96 16.18 75.80
C ASP A 248 0.77 14.73 75.28
N MET A 249 1.81 14.19 74.65
CA MET A 249 1.87 12.90 73.94
C MET A 249 0.98 11.76 74.47
N MET A 250 0.05 11.30 73.63
CA MET A 250 -0.45 9.92 73.69
C MET A 250 -0.47 9.31 72.28
N VAL A 251 0.27 8.21 72.17
CA VAL A 251 0.32 7.28 71.04
C VAL A 251 -1.09 6.83 70.69
N LEU A 252 -1.55 7.14 69.47
CA LEU A 252 -2.75 6.52 68.89
C LEU A 252 -2.33 5.23 68.15
N PRO A 253 -3.07 4.12 68.33
CA PRO A 253 -2.79 2.84 67.69
C PRO A 253 -3.07 2.93 66.18
N PRO A 254 -2.49 2.05 65.34
CA PRO A 254 -2.83 2.01 63.94
C PRO A 254 -4.25 1.45 63.85
N ALA A 255 -5.23 2.26 63.44
CA ALA A 255 -6.53 1.75 63.00
C ALA A 255 -6.37 1.16 61.60
N GLU A 256 -5.65 0.03 61.56
CA GLU A 256 -5.55 -0.86 60.43
C GLU A 256 -6.73 -1.84 60.53
N GLU A 257 -7.88 -1.46 59.98
CA GLU A 257 -8.81 -2.43 59.41
C GLU A 257 -9.26 -1.90 58.04
N GLN A 258 -8.32 -1.89 57.09
CA GLN A 258 -8.68 -1.91 55.68
C GLN A 258 -9.46 -3.19 55.46
N ASN A 259 -10.79 -3.08 55.34
CA ASN A 259 -11.66 -4.19 54.99
C ASN A 259 -11.26 -4.70 53.59
N LEU A 260 -10.33 -5.67 53.53
CA LEU A 260 -9.83 -6.31 52.30
C LEU A 260 -10.98 -6.77 51.40
N VAL A 261 -12.11 -7.18 52.00
CA VAL A 261 -13.33 -7.58 51.29
C VAL A 261 -14.01 -6.39 50.60
N ALA A 262 -14.06 -5.22 51.23
CA ALA A 262 -14.64 -4.01 50.65
C ALA A 262 -13.76 -3.48 49.50
N GLU A 263 -12.44 -3.52 49.66
CA GLU A 263 -11.50 -3.11 48.61
C GLU A 263 -11.57 -4.05 47.39
N ILE A 264 -11.64 -5.37 47.60
CA ILE A 264 -11.80 -6.36 46.52
C ILE A 264 -13.15 -6.19 45.82
N LEU A 265 -14.26 -6.06 46.58
CA LEU A 265 -15.59 -5.79 46.00
C LEU A 265 -15.58 -4.51 45.15
N PHE A 266 -14.85 -3.50 45.59
CA PHE A 266 -14.73 -2.23 44.89
C PHE A 266 -13.93 -2.32 43.59
N TYR A 267 -12.80 -3.03 43.58
CA TYR A 267 -12.05 -3.31 42.34
C TYR A 267 -12.88 -4.11 41.34
N VAL A 268 -13.68 -5.07 41.82
CA VAL A 268 -14.57 -5.85 40.97
C VAL A 268 -15.66 -4.97 40.35
N ILE A 269 -16.29 -4.08 41.13
CA ILE A 269 -17.30 -3.14 40.63
C ILE A 269 -16.70 -2.15 39.60
N THR A 270 -15.50 -1.64 39.87
CA THR A 270 -14.79 -0.72 38.96
C THR A 270 -14.40 -1.41 37.65
N ALA A 271 -13.92 -2.66 37.72
CA ALA A 271 -13.65 -3.47 36.54
C ALA A 271 -14.92 -3.77 35.73
N LEU A 272 -16.05 -4.02 36.40
CA LEU A 272 -17.37 -4.22 35.78
C LEU A 272 -17.87 -2.94 35.08
N LEU A 273 -17.69 -1.77 35.70
CA LEU A 273 -18.03 -0.48 35.10
C LEU A 273 -17.17 -0.19 33.87
N PHE A 274 -15.86 -0.43 33.95
CA PHE A 274 -14.95 -0.25 32.82
C PHE A 274 -15.28 -1.21 31.66
N ALA A 275 -15.55 -2.48 31.98
CA ALA A 275 -16.02 -3.46 31.00
C ALA A 275 -17.37 -3.05 30.39
N GLY A 276 -18.27 -2.47 31.18
CA GLY A 276 -19.55 -1.92 30.72
C GLY A 276 -19.39 -0.74 29.76
N ILE A 277 -18.53 0.22 30.08
CA ILE A 277 -18.21 1.36 29.18
C ILE A 277 -17.57 0.85 27.89
N LEU A 278 -16.59 -0.05 27.98
CA LEU A 278 -15.93 -0.65 26.82
C LEU A 278 -16.94 -1.39 25.93
N PHE A 279 -17.84 -2.16 26.54
CA PHE A 279 -18.93 -2.83 25.85
C PHE A 279 -19.88 -1.84 25.17
N LEU A 280 -20.25 -0.74 25.83
CA LEU A 280 -21.10 0.30 25.24
C LEU A 280 -20.41 1.01 24.07
N VAL A 281 -19.11 1.29 24.16
CA VAL A 281 -18.31 1.89 23.07
C VAL A 281 -18.23 0.93 21.89
N ILE A 282 -17.89 -0.34 22.12
CA ILE A 282 -17.85 -1.37 21.06
C ILE A 282 -19.24 -1.54 20.45
N ARG A 283 -20.29 -1.63 21.27
CA ARG A 283 -21.68 -1.72 20.81
C ARG A 283 -22.09 -0.49 20.01
N TYR A 284 -21.68 0.71 20.40
CA TYR A 284 -21.94 1.94 19.65
C TYR A 284 -21.25 1.91 18.29
N LEU A 285 -19.96 1.53 18.25
CA LEU A 285 -19.20 1.39 17.00
C LEU A 285 -19.81 0.33 16.08
N VAL A 286 -20.18 -0.84 16.60
CA VAL A 286 -20.80 -1.93 15.84
C VAL A 286 -22.24 -1.61 15.44
N LYS A 287 -23.02 -0.90 16.25
CA LYS A 287 -24.40 -0.52 15.90
C LYS A 287 -24.42 0.62 14.88
N ASN A 288 -23.49 1.57 15.02
CA ASN A 288 -23.41 2.75 14.16
C ASN A 288 -22.38 2.61 13.03
N TYR A 289 -21.81 1.41 12.81
CA TYR A 289 -20.80 1.20 11.77
C TYR A 289 -21.27 1.67 10.39
N ARG A 290 -22.54 1.40 10.02
CA ARG A 290 -23.12 1.88 8.76
C ARG A 290 -23.19 3.39 8.71
N ARG A 291 -23.54 4.06 9.82
CA ARG A 291 -23.62 5.52 9.89
C ARG A 291 -22.23 6.15 9.83
N ILE A 292 -21.24 5.56 10.50
CA ILE A 292 -19.83 6.00 10.45
C ILE A 292 -19.28 5.79 9.03
N CYS A 293 -19.51 4.63 8.42
CA CYS A 293 -19.13 4.36 7.03
C CYS A 293 -19.84 5.30 6.05
N HIS A 294 -21.14 5.59 6.25
CA HIS A 294 -21.86 6.57 5.43
C HIS A 294 -21.35 7.99 5.64
N ALA A 295 -21.01 8.39 6.86
CA ALA A 295 -20.43 9.70 7.15
C ALA A 295 -19.04 9.83 6.51
N LEU A 296 -18.20 8.80 6.61
CA LEU A 296 -16.91 8.73 5.93
C LEU A 296 -17.11 8.79 4.40
N TYR A 297 -18.04 7.99 3.87
CA TYR A 297 -18.36 7.98 2.45
C TYR A 297 -18.88 9.33 1.97
N ASN A 298 -19.74 10.00 2.74
CA ASN A 298 -20.25 11.33 2.40
C ASN A 298 -19.17 12.40 2.51
N MET A 299 -18.27 12.31 3.48
CA MET A 299 -17.12 13.21 3.58
C MET A 299 -16.17 13.00 2.40
N LEU A 300 -15.86 11.74 2.06
CA LEU A 300 -15.05 11.40 0.90
C LEU A 300 -15.73 11.81 -0.42
N SER A 301 -17.03 11.54 -0.58
CA SER A 301 -17.77 11.85 -1.79
C SER A 301 -18.01 13.36 -1.94
N ALA A 302 -18.18 14.12 -0.86
CA ALA A 302 -18.18 15.58 -0.89
C ALA A 302 -16.80 16.13 -1.30
N PHE A 303 -15.72 15.51 -0.83
CA PHE A 303 -14.37 15.84 -1.22
C PHE A 303 -14.09 15.51 -2.70
N PHE A 304 -14.53 14.34 -3.17
CA PHE A 304 -14.36 13.86 -4.53
C PHE A 304 -15.30 14.52 -5.56
N SER A 305 -16.53 14.86 -5.18
CA SER A 305 -17.46 15.57 -6.06
C SER A 305 -17.03 17.00 -6.34
N ARG A 306 -16.30 17.64 -5.42
CA ARG A 306 -15.60 18.91 -5.70
C ARG A 306 -14.52 18.73 -6.77
N PHE A 307 -13.79 17.60 -6.76
CA PHE A 307 -12.85 17.26 -7.84
C PHE A 307 -13.54 17.03 -9.19
N GLN A 308 -14.70 16.37 -9.19
CA GLN A 308 -15.45 16.11 -10.41
C GLN A 308 -16.00 17.41 -11.04
N LYS A 309 -16.51 18.33 -10.22
CA LYS A 309 -16.94 19.67 -10.70
C LYS A 309 -15.77 20.50 -11.23
N TRP A 310 -14.57 20.34 -10.70
CA TRP A 310 -13.38 21.04 -11.21
C TRP A 310 -12.87 20.48 -12.55
N SER A 311 -13.06 19.19 -12.83
CA SER A 311 -12.72 18.59 -14.14
C SER A 311 -13.62 19.12 -15.25
N THR A 312 -14.94 19.21 -15.00
CA THR A 312 -15.93 19.60 -16.02
C THR A 312 -15.86 21.06 -16.44
N THR A 313 -15.38 21.96 -15.57
CA THR A 313 -15.31 23.40 -15.88
C THR A 313 -14.08 23.79 -16.70
N GLU A 314 -13.01 22.98 -16.66
CA GLU A 314 -11.77 23.24 -17.43
C GLU A 314 -11.66 22.37 -18.71
N GLN A 315 -12.37 21.24 -18.79
CA GLN A 315 -12.39 20.39 -19.97
C GLN A 315 -13.59 20.76 -20.86
N GLY A 316 -13.39 21.72 -21.76
CA GLY A 316 -14.29 21.99 -22.90
C GLY A 316 -14.33 20.86 -23.95
N TYR A 317 -13.72 19.72 -23.66
CA TYR A 317 -13.73 18.51 -24.46
C TYR A 317 -14.07 17.32 -23.56
N PHE A 318 -15.18 16.66 -23.87
CA PHE A 318 -15.49 15.31 -23.36
C PHE A 318 -14.72 14.33 -24.25
N ASP A 319 -13.55 13.88 -23.79
CA ASP A 319 -12.85 12.82 -24.49
C ASP A 319 -13.61 11.51 -24.23
N ARG A 320 -14.27 11.01 -25.27
CA ARG A 320 -15.03 9.76 -25.20
C ARG A 320 -14.05 8.65 -25.57
N GLU A 321 -13.47 8.03 -24.55
CA GLU A 321 -12.62 6.84 -24.72
C GLU A 321 -13.50 5.67 -25.18
N GLU A 322 -13.69 5.52 -26.48
CA GLU A 322 -14.25 4.33 -27.08
C GLU A 322 -13.11 3.35 -27.37
N SER A 323 -13.04 2.27 -26.59
CA SER A 323 -12.08 1.19 -26.82
C SER A 323 -12.38 0.49 -28.15
N LEU A 324 -11.62 0.84 -29.20
CA LEU A 324 -11.73 0.23 -30.54
C LEU A 324 -11.16 -1.19 -30.60
N LEU A 325 -10.50 -1.62 -29.52
CA LEU A 325 -10.11 -2.99 -29.30
C LEU A 325 -11.08 -3.63 -28.32
N LYS A 326 -12.13 -4.28 -28.84
CA LYS A 326 -12.83 -5.37 -28.15
C LYS A 326 -11.90 -6.59 -27.96
N THR A 327 -10.65 -6.38 -27.59
CA THR A 327 -9.86 -7.43 -27.00
C THR A 327 -10.37 -7.55 -25.59
N GLU A 328 -11.03 -8.66 -25.31
CA GLU A 328 -11.38 -9.09 -23.97
C GLU A 328 -10.12 -9.11 -23.10
N PHE A 329 -9.71 -7.95 -22.58
CA PHE A 329 -8.98 -7.92 -21.33
C PHE A 329 -9.96 -8.51 -20.33
N GLN A 330 -9.81 -9.82 -20.11
CA GLN A 330 -10.27 -10.49 -18.93
C GLN A 330 -9.77 -9.65 -17.76
N ARG A 331 -10.63 -8.74 -17.29
CA ARG A 331 -10.68 -8.32 -15.89
C ARG A 331 -10.37 -9.59 -15.13
N ARG A 332 -9.22 -9.62 -14.44
CA ARG A 332 -8.76 -10.71 -13.59
C ARG A 332 -9.95 -11.19 -12.77
N ALA A 333 -10.62 -12.19 -13.30
CA ALA A 333 -11.98 -12.50 -12.92
C ALA A 333 -11.85 -13.39 -11.71
N ARG A 334 -12.08 -12.81 -10.52
CA ARG A 334 -12.51 -13.46 -9.28
C ARG A 334 -12.43 -14.99 -9.38
N THR A 335 -11.22 -15.55 -9.26
CA THR A 335 -10.99 -16.99 -9.45
C THR A 335 -11.78 -17.79 -8.41
N PHE A 336 -12.06 -17.18 -7.25
CA PHE A 336 -12.90 -17.74 -6.20
C PHE A 336 -14.40 -17.81 -6.51
N GLY A 337 -14.92 -17.01 -7.46
CA GLY A 337 -16.35 -17.01 -7.79
C GLY A 337 -16.79 -18.19 -8.68
N LYS A 338 -15.85 -18.84 -9.38
CA LYS A 338 -16.17 -19.98 -10.26
C LYS A 338 -16.37 -21.28 -9.48
N LEU A 339 -15.73 -21.45 -8.32
CA LEU A 339 -15.87 -22.65 -7.48
C LEU A 339 -17.25 -22.75 -6.80
N PHE A 340 -17.93 -21.62 -6.60
CA PHE A 340 -19.23 -21.55 -5.90
C PHE A 340 -20.44 -21.39 -6.84
N ARG A 341 -20.26 -21.47 -8.16
CA ARG A 341 -21.39 -21.43 -9.10
C ARG A 341 -22.09 -22.78 -9.12
N ARG A 342 -23.27 -22.83 -8.48
CA ARG A 342 -24.18 -23.98 -8.55
C ARG A 342 -24.57 -24.24 -10.01
N HIS A 343 -24.38 -25.47 -10.47
CA HIS A 343 -24.88 -25.89 -11.79
C HIS A 343 -26.42 -25.81 -11.81
N PRO A 344 -27.01 -25.25 -12.88
CA PRO A 344 -28.46 -25.16 -13.01
C PRO A 344 -29.09 -26.56 -12.99
N LYS A 345 -30.25 -26.70 -12.33
CA LYS A 345 -31.03 -27.95 -12.30
C LYS A 345 -32.22 -27.85 -13.26
N TRP A 346 -32.78 -28.99 -13.67
CA TRP A 346 -33.97 -29.05 -14.54
C TRP A 346 -35.13 -28.18 -14.03
N ARG A 347 -35.38 -28.21 -12.70
CA ARG A 347 -36.42 -27.40 -12.05
C ARG A 347 -36.22 -25.88 -12.14
N ASP A 348 -35.02 -25.44 -12.49
CA ASP A 348 -34.67 -24.03 -12.61
C ASP A 348 -35.01 -23.47 -14.03
N MET A 349 -35.47 -24.33 -14.96
CA MET A 349 -35.86 -23.93 -16.33
C MET A 349 -37.32 -23.43 -16.37
N LYS A 350 -37.50 -22.14 -16.71
CA LYS A 350 -38.82 -21.48 -16.71
C LYS A 350 -39.66 -21.79 -17.96
N ASP A 351 -39.00 -21.97 -19.09
CA ASP A 351 -39.59 -22.07 -20.43
C ASP A 351 -39.06 -23.29 -21.19
N ASN A 352 -39.82 -23.73 -22.20
CA ASN A 352 -39.48 -24.91 -23.02
C ASN A 352 -38.18 -24.74 -23.80
N GLU A 353 -37.87 -23.52 -24.24
CA GLU A 353 -36.62 -23.22 -24.93
C GLU A 353 -35.42 -23.41 -23.99
N SER A 354 -35.50 -22.90 -22.76
CA SER A 354 -34.48 -23.16 -21.73
C SER A 354 -34.35 -24.65 -21.40
N ARG A 355 -35.46 -25.40 -21.38
CA ARG A 355 -35.44 -26.86 -21.19
C ARG A 355 -34.71 -27.58 -22.33
N VAL A 356 -34.95 -27.22 -23.58
CA VAL A 356 -34.23 -27.75 -24.75
C VAL A 356 -32.74 -27.41 -24.68
N ARG A 357 -32.38 -26.16 -24.33
CA ARG A 357 -30.97 -25.76 -24.16
C ARG A 357 -30.28 -26.55 -23.05
N PHE A 358 -31.00 -26.85 -21.97
CA PHE A 358 -30.49 -27.67 -20.88
C PHE A 358 -30.25 -29.13 -21.31
N ILE A 359 -31.20 -29.73 -22.02
CA ILE A 359 -31.07 -31.09 -22.56
C ILE A 359 -29.86 -31.18 -23.49
N TYR A 360 -29.72 -30.23 -24.42
CA TYR A 360 -28.57 -30.19 -25.32
C TYR A 360 -27.24 -30.03 -24.57
N THR A 361 -27.20 -29.18 -23.53
CA THR A 361 -26.00 -29.03 -22.69
C THR A 361 -25.62 -30.35 -22.01
N LYS A 362 -26.61 -31.07 -21.48
CA LYS A 362 -26.40 -32.38 -20.86
C LYS A 362 -25.90 -33.41 -21.85
N PHE A 363 -26.54 -33.50 -23.02
CA PHE A 363 -26.09 -34.30 -24.15
C PHE A 363 -24.60 -34.05 -24.46
N VAL A 364 -24.20 -32.80 -24.70
CA VAL A 364 -22.80 -32.48 -25.01
C VAL A 364 -21.85 -32.86 -23.87
N MET A 365 -22.22 -32.58 -22.62
CA MET A 365 -21.40 -32.95 -21.46
C MET A 365 -21.22 -34.47 -21.33
N ASP A 366 -22.25 -35.25 -21.62
CA ASP A 366 -22.18 -36.71 -21.54
C ASP A 366 -21.28 -37.30 -22.63
N TYR A 367 -21.32 -36.77 -23.86
CA TYR A 367 -20.38 -37.18 -24.90
C TYR A 367 -18.94 -36.74 -24.61
N ILE A 368 -18.73 -35.56 -24.02
CA ILE A 368 -17.40 -35.14 -23.56
C ILE A 368 -16.87 -36.12 -22.49
N ARG A 369 -17.71 -36.55 -21.53
CA ARG A 369 -17.34 -37.55 -20.53
C ARG A 369 -17.00 -38.91 -21.15
N LYS A 370 -17.68 -39.28 -22.24
CA LYS A 370 -17.37 -40.49 -23.02
C LYS A 370 -16.09 -40.36 -23.87
N GLY A 371 -15.49 -39.18 -23.97
CA GLY A 371 -14.24 -38.94 -24.70
C GLY A 371 -14.39 -38.24 -26.04
N LEU A 372 -15.57 -37.72 -26.38
CA LEU A 372 -15.78 -36.95 -27.61
C LEU A 372 -15.07 -35.58 -27.53
N LYS A 373 -14.16 -35.32 -28.47
CA LYS A 373 -13.46 -34.03 -28.59
C LYS A 373 -14.37 -32.99 -29.25
N VAL A 374 -14.96 -32.10 -28.44
CA VAL A 374 -15.79 -30.98 -28.90
C VAL A 374 -14.97 -29.68 -28.87
N SER A 375 -14.93 -28.97 -29.99
CA SER A 375 -14.33 -27.63 -30.13
C SER A 375 -15.40 -26.55 -30.03
N LEU A 376 -15.03 -25.36 -29.56
CA LEU A 376 -15.90 -24.18 -29.50
C LEU A 376 -16.37 -23.71 -30.88
N ALA A 377 -15.64 -24.06 -31.95
CA ALA A 377 -16.01 -23.74 -33.33
C ALA A 377 -17.08 -24.67 -33.91
N ASN A 378 -17.38 -25.80 -33.26
CA ASN A 378 -18.32 -26.77 -33.81
C ASN A 378 -19.77 -26.23 -33.73
N THR A 379 -20.50 -26.32 -34.83
CA THR A 379 -21.95 -26.05 -34.84
C THR A 379 -22.73 -27.16 -34.15
N PRO A 380 -23.98 -26.92 -33.68
CA PRO A 380 -24.77 -27.98 -33.05
C PRO A 380 -25.06 -29.17 -33.98
N ALA A 381 -25.18 -28.90 -35.28
CA ALA A 381 -25.27 -29.94 -36.30
C ALA A 381 -24.00 -30.80 -36.36
N GLU A 382 -22.82 -30.19 -36.39
CA GLU A 382 -21.55 -30.90 -36.37
C GLU A 382 -21.34 -31.72 -35.09
N VAL A 383 -21.80 -31.22 -33.94
CA VAL A 383 -21.70 -31.95 -32.67
C VAL A 383 -22.61 -33.18 -32.67
N ALA A 384 -23.85 -33.06 -33.17
CA ALA A 384 -24.77 -34.19 -33.30
C ALA A 384 -24.24 -35.24 -34.29
N ASP A 385 -23.66 -34.83 -35.43
CA ASP A 385 -23.04 -35.74 -36.39
C ASP A 385 -21.80 -36.43 -35.83
N LYS A 386 -20.96 -35.71 -35.08
CA LYS A 386 -19.81 -36.28 -34.38
C LYS A 386 -20.23 -37.29 -33.32
N ALA A 387 -21.30 -37.01 -32.55
CA ALA A 387 -21.88 -37.95 -31.61
C ALA A 387 -22.44 -39.20 -32.30
N ARG A 388 -23.16 -39.05 -33.43
CA ARG A 388 -23.65 -40.18 -34.23
C ARG A 388 -22.49 -41.07 -34.72
N LYS A 389 -21.40 -40.46 -35.22
CA LYS A 389 -20.20 -41.21 -35.64
C LYS A 389 -19.52 -41.91 -34.47
N PHE A 390 -19.50 -41.29 -33.30
CA PHE A 390 -18.95 -41.87 -32.07
C PHE A 390 -19.72 -43.12 -31.63
N ASP A 391 -21.05 -43.09 -31.75
CA ASP A 391 -21.94 -44.22 -31.43
C ASP A 391 -22.09 -45.22 -32.59
N LYS A 392 -21.23 -45.17 -33.62
CA LYS A 392 -21.32 -46.01 -34.82
C LYS A 392 -22.70 -46.01 -35.51
N GLY A 393 -23.48 -44.95 -35.32
CA GLY A 393 -24.82 -44.81 -35.91
C GLY A 393 -25.95 -45.50 -35.14
N GLU A 394 -25.71 -46.09 -33.97
CA GLU A 394 -26.75 -46.80 -33.19
C GLU A 394 -27.82 -45.86 -32.61
N LYS A 395 -27.48 -44.58 -32.40
CA LYS A 395 -28.39 -43.59 -31.81
C LYS A 395 -28.69 -42.46 -32.78
N ASP A 396 -29.99 -42.23 -33.00
CA ASP A 396 -30.44 -41.06 -33.75
C ASP A 396 -30.61 -39.84 -32.83
N HIS A 397 -29.93 -38.76 -33.22
CA HIS A 397 -29.93 -37.46 -32.53
C HIS A 397 -30.47 -36.33 -33.42
N SER A 398 -31.04 -36.67 -34.58
CA SER A 398 -31.64 -35.73 -35.53
C SER A 398 -32.67 -34.81 -34.87
N LEU A 399 -33.58 -35.39 -34.07
CA LEU A 399 -34.62 -34.65 -33.38
C LEU A 399 -34.06 -33.58 -32.42
N LEU A 400 -33.07 -33.93 -31.59
CA LEU A 400 -32.45 -32.98 -30.66
C LEU A 400 -31.70 -31.89 -31.42
N ARG A 401 -30.98 -32.25 -32.49
CA ARG A 401 -30.28 -31.30 -33.37
C ARG A 401 -31.24 -30.27 -33.94
N ASP A 402 -32.35 -30.73 -34.51
CA ASP A 402 -33.28 -29.87 -35.25
C ASP A 402 -34.06 -28.97 -34.29
N VAL A 403 -34.54 -29.51 -33.17
CA VAL A 403 -35.25 -28.73 -32.14
C VAL A 403 -34.31 -27.70 -31.50
N TYR A 404 -33.06 -28.07 -31.18
CA TYR A 404 -32.09 -27.12 -30.60
C TYR A 404 -31.70 -26.01 -31.59
N ASN A 405 -31.45 -26.35 -32.86
CA ASN A 405 -31.13 -25.36 -33.88
C ASN A 405 -32.29 -24.38 -34.09
N ASN A 406 -33.52 -24.86 -34.10
CA ASN A 406 -34.70 -24.01 -34.20
C ASN A 406 -34.86 -23.08 -32.98
N VAL A 407 -34.56 -23.55 -31.78
CA VAL A 407 -34.59 -22.73 -30.54
C VAL A 407 -33.42 -21.73 -30.47
N ARG A 408 -32.27 -22.06 -31.05
CA ARG A 408 -31.07 -21.22 -30.98
C ARG A 408 -31.00 -20.17 -32.09
N TYR A 409 -31.46 -20.52 -33.29
CA TYR A 409 -31.30 -19.70 -34.50
C TYR A 409 -32.64 -19.30 -35.13
N GLY A 410 -33.75 -19.96 -34.78
CA GLY A 410 -35.05 -19.75 -35.43
C GLY A 410 -36.13 -19.09 -34.57
N ASP A 411 -35.87 -18.82 -33.28
CA ASP A 411 -36.78 -18.18 -32.32
C ASP A 411 -38.20 -18.79 -32.29
N LYS A 412 -38.31 -20.10 -32.52
CA LYS A 412 -39.58 -20.85 -32.54
C LYS A 412 -39.89 -21.43 -31.17
N LYS A 413 -41.12 -21.21 -30.71
CA LYS A 413 -41.66 -21.86 -29.51
C LYS A 413 -41.79 -23.37 -29.73
N VAL A 414 -41.36 -24.14 -28.74
CA VAL A 414 -41.40 -25.61 -28.76
C VAL A 414 -42.58 -26.09 -27.92
N ASP A 415 -43.32 -27.07 -28.45
CA ASP A 415 -44.43 -27.74 -27.80
C ASP A 415 -43.97 -28.60 -26.61
N ASP A 416 -44.83 -28.72 -25.61
CA ASP A 416 -44.54 -29.49 -24.40
C ASP A 416 -44.29 -30.99 -24.69
N GLU A 417 -44.94 -31.53 -25.71
CA GLU A 417 -44.82 -32.94 -26.10
C GLU A 417 -43.42 -33.27 -26.62
N THR A 418 -42.89 -32.44 -27.53
CA THR A 418 -41.50 -32.58 -28.01
C THR A 418 -40.48 -32.46 -26.88
N VAL A 419 -40.68 -31.54 -25.92
CA VAL A 419 -39.78 -31.41 -24.76
C VAL A 419 -39.84 -32.66 -23.88
N ARG A 420 -41.02 -33.27 -23.70
CA ARG A 420 -41.19 -34.51 -22.94
C ARG A 420 -40.45 -35.67 -23.61
N ILE A 421 -40.62 -35.84 -24.92
CA ILE A 421 -39.92 -36.88 -25.70
C ILE A 421 -38.39 -36.72 -25.60
N LEU A 422 -37.89 -35.49 -25.69
CA LEU A 422 -36.45 -35.21 -25.56
C LEU A 422 -35.96 -35.42 -24.13
N LYS A 423 -36.77 -35.10 -23.12
CA LYS A 423 -36.41 -35.33 -21.72
C LYS A 423 -36.22 -36.83 -21.47
N ASP A 424 -37.18 -37.66 -21.82
CA ASP A 424 -37.14 -39.11 -21.53
C ASP A 424 -36.00 -39.83 -22.26
N ARG A 425 -35.50 -39.25 -23.36
CA ARG A 425 -34.38 -39.81 -24.14
C ARG A 425 -32.99 -39.45 -23.60
N TYR A 426 -32.84 -38.32 -22.91
CA TYR A 426 -31.51 -37.72 -22.62
C TYR A 426 -31.29 -37.32 -21.15
N LEU A 427 -32.32 -37.35 -20.31
CA LEU A 427 -32.25 -37.06 -18.87
C LEU A 427 -32.84 -38.22 -18.08
#